data_AF-A0A1S1VAK4-F1
#
_entry.id   AF-A0A1S1VAK4-F1
#
_cell.length_a   1.000
_cell.length_b   1.000
_cell.length_c   1.000
_cell.angle_alpha   90.00
_cell.angle_beta   90.00
_cell.angle_gamma   90.00
#
_symmetry.space_group_name_H-M   'P 1'
#
loop_
_entity.id
_entity.type
_entity.pdbx_description
1 polymer ?
#
loop_
_entity_poly.entity_id
_entity_poly.type
_entity_poly.pdbx_seq_one_letter_code
_entity_poly.pdbx_strand_id
1 'polypeptide(L)'
;MIEVVTRQILTHISEIIGAAASMIIIWGVAVALTGFIKNEIKRDLHSEASQTKRRDIRQRLGGHLLLGLEVLIAADIIETIANPTSEEMIRLASIVVIRTFISYFLDKELKENM
;
A
#
# COMPACT_ATOMS: atom_id res chain seq x y z
N MET A 1 -4.25 36.94 -18.82
CA MET A 1 -5.57 36.26 -18.86
C MET A 1 -5.42 34.75 -19.10
N ILE A 2 -4.65 34.32 -20.12
CA ILE A 2 -4.43 32.89 -20.43
C ILE A 2 -3.77 32.11 -19.28
N GLU A 3 -2.69 32.63 -18.66
CA GLU A 3 -2.03 31.92 -17.55
C GLU A 3 -2.93 31.71 -16.32
N VAL A 4 -3.84 32.63 -16.05
CA VAL A 4 -4.78 32.54 -14.92
C VAL A 4 -5.82 31.45 -15.18
N VAL A 5 -6.35 31.39 -16.40
CA VAL A 5 -7.30 30.34 -16.82
C VAL A 5 -6.65 28.96 -16.80
N THR A 6 -5.41 28.83 -17.31
CA THR A 6 -4.67 27.56 -17.29
C THR A 6 -4.44 27.06 -15.86
N ARG A 7 -4.01 27.92 -14.94
CA ARG A 7 -3.82 27.54 -13.53
C ARG A 7 -5.14 27.10 -12.89
N GLN A 8 -6.23 27.82 -13.13
CA GLN A 8 -7.53 27.50 -12.54
C GLN A 8 -8.10 26.16 -13.02
N ILE A 9 -7.92 25.84 -14.31
CA ILE A 9 -8.29 24.53 -14.86
C ILE A 9 -7.42 23.42 -14.25
N LEU A 10 -6.11 23.62 -14.15
CA LEU A 10 -5.19 22.64 -13.55
C LEU A 10 -5.55 22.35 -12.09
N THR A 11 -5.89 23.36 -11.29
CA THR A 11 -6.25 23.18 -9.87
C THR A 11 -7.53 22.37 -9.71
N HIS A 12 -8.59 22.69 -10.44
CA HIS A 12 -9.85 21.93 -10.38
C HIS A 12 -9.68 20.48 -10.84
N ILE A 13 -8.89 20.23 -11.89
CA ILE A 13 -8.60 18.86 -12.34
C ILE A 13 -7.83 18.09 -11.27
N SER A 14 -6.81 18.72 -10.66
CA SER A 14 -6.00 18.10 -9.61
C SER A 14 -6.83 17.74 -8.38
N GLU A 15 -7.74 18.61 -7.93
CA GLU A 15 -8.63 18.34 -6.80
C GLU A 15 -9.58 17.16 -7.07
N ILE A 16 -10.19 17.09 -8.26
CA ILE A 16 -11.11 16.00 -8.62
C ILE A 16 -10.36 14.67 -8.69
N ILE A 17 -9.19 14.65 -9.34
CA ILE A 17 -8.36 13.43 -9.44
C ILE A 17 -7.92 13.00 -8.04
N GLY A 18 -7.49 13.94 -7.21
CA GLY A 18 -7.04 13.65 -5.85
C GLY A 18 -8.15 13.08 -4.98
N ALA A 19 -9.35 13.66 -5.04
CA ALA A 19 -10.52 13.16 -4.33
C ALA A 19 -10.92 11.74 -4.79
N ALA A 20 -10.94 11.50 -6.10
CA ALA A 20 -11.27 10.19 -6.66
C ALA A 20 -10.25 9.11 -6.27
N ALA A 21 -8.96 9.43 -6.38
CA ALA A 21 -7.89 8.51 -6.02
C ALA A 21 -7.90 8.20 -4.51
N SER A 22 -8.06 9.21 -3.65
CA SER A 22 -8.21 9.01 -2.20
C SER A 22 -9.36 8.06 -1.88
N MET A 23 -10.53 8.24 -2.51
CA MET A 23 -11.70 7.37 -2.32
C MET A 23 -11.42 5.91 -2.70
N ILE A 24 -10.75 5.69 -3.85
CA ILE A 24 -10.38 4.35 -4.32
C ILE A 24 -9.41 3.68 -3.35
N ILE A 25 -8.40 4.42 -2.88
CA ILE A 25 -7.38 3.91 -1.96
C ILE A 25 -8.00 3.55 -0.63
N ILE A 26 -8.82 4.43 -0.05
CA ILE A 26 -9.53 4.17 1.22
C ILE A 26 -10.38 2.90 1.10
N TRP A 27 -11.12 2.75 0.00
CA TRP A 27 -11.92 1.55 -0.24
C TRP A 27 -11.05 0.29 -0.38
N GLY A 28 -9.96 0.36 -1.16
CA GLY A 28 -9.04 -0.76 -1.35
C GLY A 28 -8.40 -1.21 -0.03
N VAL A 29 -7.94 -0.26 0.79
CA VAL A 29 -7.39 -0.54 2.12
C VAL A 29 -8.43 -1.16 3.04
N ALA A 30 -9.67 -0.66 3.04
CA ALA A 30 -10.75 -1.24 3.84
C ALA A 30 -11.06 -2.69 3.43
N VAL A 31 -11.08 -2.99 2.13
CA VAL A 31 -11.28 -4.35 1.62
C VAL A 31 -10.09 -5.26 1.99
N ALA A 32 -8.85 -4.79 1.83
CA ALA A 32 -7.65 -5.55 2.19
C ALA A 32 -7.61 -5.86 3.71
N LEU A 33 -7.89 -4.86 4.56
CA LEU A 33 -7.97 -5.03 6.01
C LEU A 33 -9.06 -6.02 6.42
N THR A 34 -10.26 -5.90 5.85
CA THR A 34 -11.37 -6.81 6.19
C THR A 34 -11.12 -8.23 5.69
N GLY A 35 -10.48 -8.40 4.52
CA GLY A 35 -10.01 -9.69 4.02
C GLY A 35 -8.98 -10.32 4.96
N PHE A 36 -7.99 -9.53 5.39
CA PHE A 36 -6.96 -9.98 6.31
C PHE A 36 -7.53 -10.42 7.67
N ILE A 37 -8.32 -9.56 8.31
CA ILE A 37 -8.92 -9.85 9.62
C ILE A 37 -9.77 -11.12 9.58
N LYS A 38 -10.58 -11.29 8.52
CA LYS A 38 -11.40 -12.52 8.35
C LYS A 38 -10.54 -13.76 8.14
N ASN A 39 -9.46 -13.65 7.39
CA ASN A 39 -8.57 -14.76 7.08
C ASN A 39 -7.73 -15.18 8.29
N GLU A 40 -7.27 -14.23 9.12
CA GLU A 40 -6.56 -14.50 10.38
C GLU A 40 -7.51 -15.19 11.39
N ILE A 41 -8.72 -14.64 11.59
CA ILE A 41 -9.71 -15.18 12.56
C ILE A 41 -10.20 -16.58 12.16
N LYS A 42 -10.49 -16.83 10.87
CA LYS A 42 -10.93 -18.16 10.41
C LYS A 42 -9.84 -19.22 10.50
N ARG A 43 -8.57 -18.84 10.46
CA ARG A 43 -7.45 -19.77 10.37
C ARG A 43 -6.90 -20.17 11.74
N ASP A 44 -7.12 -19.37 12.78
CA ASP A 44 -6.86 -19.75 14.17
C ASP A 44 -7.82 -20.84 14.70
N LEU A 45 -9.00 -21.03 14.08
CA LEU A 45 -9.96 -22.07 14.47
C LEU A 45 -9.64 -23.47 13.91
N HIS A 46 -8.73 -23.59 12.94
CA HIS A 46 -8.36 -24.85 12.29
C HIS A 46 -6.88 -25.20 12.53
N SER A 47 -6.42 -25.04 13.77
CA SER A 47 -5.09 -25.48 14.19
C SER A 47 -5.11 -26.98 14.48
N GLU A 48 -5.03 -27.81 13.44
CA GLU A 48 -4.63 -29.21 13.61
C GLU A 48 -3.15 -29.42 13.28
N ALA A 49 -2.49 -30.01 14.28
CA ALA A 49 -1.33 -30.89 14.19
C ALA A 49 0.02 -30.27 13.76
N SER A 50 0.77 -29.88 14.82
CA SER A 50 2.08 -30.44 15.15
C SER A 50 3.12 -30.62 14.02
N GLN A 51 4.19 -29.81 14.08
CA GLN A 51 5.63 -30.17 13.95
C GLN A 51 6.49 -29.06 13.29
N THR A 52 5.94 -27.91 12.89
CA THR A 52 6.67 -26.92 12.06
C THR A 52 6.76 -25.50 12.64
N LYS A 53 6.97 -25.36 13.96
CA LYS A 53 6.97 -24.05 14.66
C LYS A 53 7.87 -22.96 14.04
N ARG A 54 8.97 -23.29 13.36
CA ARG A 54 9.85 -22.28 12.71
C ARG A 54 9.42 -21.84 11.32
N ARG A 55 8.69 -22.68 10.57
CA ARG A 55 8.21 -22.34 9.22
C ARG A 55 6.92 -21.53 9.31
N ASP A 56 6.09 -21.85 10.30
CA ASP A 56 4.84 -21.15 10.57
C ASP A 56 5.08 -19.70 11.04
N ILE A 57 6.09 -19.46 11.89
CA ILE A 57 6.47 -18.09 12.30
C ILE A 57 6.93 -17.24 11.10
N ARG A 58 7.72 -17.80 10.16
CA ARG A 58 8.18 -17.07 8.97
C ARG A 58 7.04 -16.81 7.97
N GLN A 59 6.15 -17.77 7.76
CA GLN A 59 4.96 -17.57 6.93
C GLN A 59 4.02 -16.52 7.53
N ARG A 60 3.79 -16.55 8.85
CA ARG A 60 3.04 -15.52 9.57
C ARG A 60 3.70 -14.16 9.40
N LEU A 61 5.00 -14.05 9.69
CA LEU A 61 5.74 -12.79 9.58
C LEU A 61 5.70 -12.23 8.16
N GLY A 62 5.92 -13.06 7.14
CA GLY A 62 5.90 -12.64 5.74
C GLY A 62 4.52 -12.17 5.27
N GLY A 63 3.43 -12.81 5.71
CA GLY A 63 2.07 -12.35 5.44
C GLY A 63 1.77 -10.99 6.09
N HIS A 64 2.18 -10.78 7.34
CA HIS A 64 2.02 -9.49 8.03
C HIS A 64 2.86 -8.38 7.38
N LEU A 65 4.08 -8.69 6.93
CA LEU A 65 4.92 -7.72 6.23
C LEU A 65 4.34 -7.32 4.87
N LEU A 66 3.76 -8.27 4.12
CA LEU A 66 3.11 -7.99 2.83
C LEU A 66 1.92 -7.03 2.98
N LEU A 67 1.09 -7.26 4.00
CA LEU A 67 -0.07 -6.40 4.28
C LEU A 67 0.33 -5.04 4.82
N GLY A 68 1.32 -5.00 5.71
CA GLY A 68 1.91 -3.74 6.14
C GLY A 68 2.38 -2.95 4.94
N LEU A 69 3.06 -3.61 4.01
CA LEU A 69 3.54 -3.00 2.78
C LEU A 69 2.39 -2.50 1.89
N GLU A 70 1.31 -3.25 1.68
CA GLU A 70 0.08 -2.79 0.98
C GLU A 70 -0.52 -1.53 1.61
N VAL A 71 -0.47 -1.39 2.93
CA VAL A 71 -0.93 -0.18 3.63
C VAL A 71 0.06 0.98 3.46
N LEU A 72 1.37 0.73 3.50
CA LEU A 72 2.38 1.73 3.17
C LEU A 72 2.20 2.25 1.74
N ILE A 73 1.78 1.38 0.80
CA ILE A 73 1.49 1.78 -0.58
C ILE A 73 0.43 2.89 -0.63
N ALA A 74 -0.67 2.66 0.07
CA ALA A 74 -1.78 3.58 0.14
C ALA A 74 -1.36 4.92 0.75
N ALA A 75 -0.57 4.89 1.82
CA ALA A 75 -0.07 6.09 2.50
C ALA A 75 0.76 6.99 1.56
N ASP A 76 1.71 6.40 0.81
CA ASP A 76 2.57 7.17 -0.10
C ASP A 76 1.78 7.82 -1.24
N ILE A 77 0.76 7.12 -1.76
CA ILE A 77 -0.09 7.65 -2.84
C ILE A 77 -0.95 8.82 -2.31
N ILE A 78 -1.47 8.71 -1.08
CA ILE A 78 -2.22 9.81 -0.45
C ILE A 78 -1.31 11.03 -0.25
N GLU A 79 -0.06 10.84 0.21
CA GLU A 79 0.90 11.94 0.39
C GLU A 79 1.24 12.63 -0.95
N THR A 80 1.38 11.86 -2.03
CA THR A 80 1.57 12.39 -3.40
C THR A 80 0.44 13.33 -3.83
N ILE A 81 -0.80 12.93 -3.53
CA ILE A 81 -2.00 13.64 -3.96
C ILE A 81 -2.21 14.90 -3.11
N ALA A 82 -1.86 14.83 -1.83
CA ALA A 82 -2.09 15.90 -0.88
C ALA A 82 -1.24 17.14 -1.19
N ASN A 83 0.00 16.98 -1.64
CA ASN A 83 0.86 18.10 -1.97
C ASN A 83 1.62 17.91 -3.30
N PRO A 84 1.08 18.44 -4.42
CA PRO A 84 1.76 18.40 -5.71
C PRO A 84 2.73 19.58 -5.86
N THR A 85 3.89 19.54 -5.18
CA THR A 85 5.00 20.50 -5.44
C THR A 85 6.25 19.83 -6.01
N SER A 86 7.06 20.59 -6.75
CA SER A 86 8.26 20.07 -7.44
C SER A 86 9.32 19.49 -6.49
N GLU A 87 9.40 20.03 -5.27
CA GLU A 87 10.35 19.57 -4.24
C GLU A 87 9.82 18.29 -3.56
N GLU A 88 8.51 18.22 -3.34
CA GLU A 88 7.84 17.00 -2.85
C GLU A 88 7.89 15.86 -3.87
N MET A 89 7.89 16.16 -5.17
CA MET A 89 8.04 15.16 -6.21
C MET A 89 9.36 14.37 -6.10
N ILE A 90 10.46 15.01 -5.69
CA ILE A 90 11.76 14.34 -5.47
C ILE A 90 11.74 13.48 -4.19
N ARG A 91 11.15 14.00 -3.10
CA ARG A 91 10.98 13.23 -1.85
C ARG A 91 10.12 12.00 -2.11
N LEU A 92 9.04 12.18 -2.84
CA LEU A 92 8.13 11.11 -3.21
C LEU A 92 8.80 10.06 -4.10
N ALA A 93 9.53 10.48 -5.14
CA ALA A 93 10.27 9.55 -6.00
C ALA A 93 11.22 8.66 -5.18
N SER A 94 11.85 9.23 -4.14
CA SER A 94 12.72 8.48 -3.22
C SER A 94 11.94 7.44 -2.41
N ILE A 95 10.79 7.81 -1.85
CA ILE A 95 9.91 6.90 -1.09
C ILE A 95 9.41 5.76 -1.98
N VAL A 96 8.93 6.06 -3.18
CA VAL A 96 8.43 5.07 -4.15
C VAL A 96 9.51 4.06 -4.53
N VAL A 97 10.76 4.51 -4.74
CA VAL A 97 11.89 3.62 -5.04
C VAL A 97 12.18 2.67 -3.87
N ILE A 98 12.31 3.20 -2.65
CA ILE A 98 12.57 2.38 -1.45
C ILE A 98 11.47 1.32 -1.28
N ARG A 99 10.21 1.73 -1.43
CA ARG A 99 9.06 0.83 -1.30
C ARG A 99 9.05 -0.26 -2.36
N THR A 100 9.37 0.08 -3.61
CA THR A 100 9.44 -0.92 -4.70
C THR A 100 10.52 -1.96 -4.41
N PHE A 101 11.68 -1.53 -3.91
CA PHE A 101 12.76 -2.44 -3.50
C PHE A 101 12.33 -3.38 -2.36
N ILE A 102 11.73 -2.84 -1.29
CA ILE A 102 11.25 -3.66 -0.15
C ILE A 102 10.17 -4.64 -0.60
N SER A 103 9.21 -4.17 -1.40
CA SER A 103 8.14 -5.00 -1.97
C SER A 103 8.67 -6.15 -2.79
N TYR A 104 9.63 -5.87 -3.66
CA TYR A 104 10.21 -6.85 -4.55
C TYR A 104 10.99 -7.93 -3.79
N PHE A 105 11.79 -7.52 -2.79
CA PHE A 105 12.51 -8.48 -1.95
C PHE A 105 11.58 -9.38 -1.16
N LEU A 106 10.50 -8.82 -0.61
CA LEU A 106 9.57 -9.57 0.21
C LEU A 106 8.73 -10.55 -0.62
N ASP A 107 8.22 -10.15 -1.80
CA ASP A 107 7.51 -11.06 -2.72
C ASP A 107 8.41 -12.20 -3.19
N LYS A 108 9.69 -11.88 -3.48
CA LYS A 108 10.68 -12.88 -3.86
C LYS A 108 10.96 -13.89 -2.75
N GLU A 109 11.17 -13.44 -1.51
CA GLU A 109 11.41 -14.33 -0.38
C GLU A 109 10.21 -15.25 -0.12
N LEU A 110 8.99 -14.74 -0.30
CA LEU A 110 7.77 -15.54 -0.13
C LEU A 110 7.60 -16.59 -1.23
N LYS A 111 7.91 -16.27 -2.48
CA LYS A 111 7.87 -17.23 -3.60
C LYS A 111 8.94 -18.31 -3.51
N GLU A 112 10.12 -17.97 -3.00
CA GLU A 112 11.25 -18.91 -2.87
C GLU A 112 11.00 -19.98 -1.78
N ASN A 113 10.04 -19.75 -0.89
CA ASN A 113 9.67 -20.65 0.20
C ASN A 113 8.39 -21.49 -0.06
N MET A 114 7.81 -21.43 -1.27
CA MET A 114 6.71 -22.30 -1.71
C MET A 114 7.20 -23.51 -2.47
#